data_AF-A0A9X9ACK2-F1
#
_entry.id   AF-A0A9X9ACK2-F1
#
_cell.length_a   1.000
_cell.length_b   1.000
_cell.length_c   1.000
_cell.angle_alpha   90.00
_cell.angle_beta   90.00
_cell.angle_gamma   90.00
#
_symmetry.space_group_name_H-M   'P 1'
#
loop_
_entity.id
_entity.type
_entity.pdbx_description
1 polymer ?
#
loop_
_entity_poly.entity_id
_entity_poly.type
_entity_poly.pdbx_seq_one_letter_code
_entity_poly.pdbx_strand_id
1 'polypeptide(L)'
;MENQLKEIFGALIAAIGTITSAIGSTPFYFISSNVRENLNIYGNTLQAVGNALEADGQGEISLEKIGNEIQSTGNVTVISGLVIDFKDETKIKLVIAGNWIQALGGLTALADEFEDASDKDETFNIVGNLLQAIGNSLQAIGGVYELKSIRGER
;
A
#
# COMPACT_ATOMS: atom_id res chain seq x y z
N MET A 1 0.18 -18.99 18.69
CA MET A 1 0.29 -19.88 17.50
C MET A 1 -0.73 -19.49 16.43
N GLU A 2 -2.02 -19.35 16.75
CA GLU A 2 -3.01 -18.84 15.77
C GLU A 2 -2.75 -17.39 15.32
N ASN A 3 -2.44 -16.49 16.27
CA ASN A 3 -2.16 -15.08 15.97
C ASN A 3 -0.90 -14.86 15.12
N GLN A 4 0.19 -15.56 15.42
CA GLN A 4 1.43 -15.49 14.62
C GLN A 4 1.23 -16.06 13.19
N LEU A 5 0.42 -17.11 13.04
CA LEU A 5 0.09 -17.63 11.71
C LEU A 5 -0.74 -16.63 10.91
N LYS A 6 -1.65 -15.91 11.59
CA LYS A 6 -2.45 -14.85 10.99
C LYS A 6 -1.59 -13.68 10.51
N GLU A 7 -0.61 -13.28 11.31
CA GLU A 7 0.36 -12.24 10.98
C GLU A 7 1.15 -12.59 9.71
N ILE A 8 1.78 -13.77 9.68
CA ILE A 8 2.52 -14.26 8.50
C ILE A 8 1.63 -14.37 7.27
N PHE A 9 0.39 -14.85 7.45
CA PHE A 9 -0.57 -14.95 6.35
C PHE A 9 -0.99 -13.57 5.84
N GLY A 10 -1.19 -12.60 6.73
CA GLY A 10 -1.45 -11.21 6.39
C GLY A 10 -0.33 -10.60 5.54
N ALA A 11 0.92 -10.71 6.01
CA ALA A 11 2.10 -10.23 5.31
C ALA A 11 2.24 -10.86 3.90
N LEU A 12 1.99 -12.17 3.77
CA LEU A 12 2.01 -12.86 2.47
C LEU A 12 0.95 -12.30 1.51
N ILE A 13 -0.28 -12.11 2.00
CA ILE A 13 -1.38 -11.55 1.19
C ILE A 13 -1.07 -10.11 0.78
N ALA A 14 -0.50 -9.32 1.68
CA ALA A 14 -0.06 -7.96 1.38
C ALA A 14 1.01 -7.95 0.28
N ALA A 15 2.04 -8.79 0.41
CA ALA A 15 3.11 -8.90 -0.59
C ALA A 15 2.60 -9.28 -1.99
N ILE A 16 1.69 -10.26 -2.09
CA ILE A 16 1.04 -10.62 -3.36
C ILE A 16 0.27 -9.42 -3.92
N GLY A 17 -0.44 -8.70 -3.05
CA GLY A 17 -1.17 -7.49 -3.42
C GLY A 17 -0.25 -6.39 -3.96
N THR A 18 0.89 -6.14 -3.31
CA THR A 18 1.88 -5.14 -3.74
C THR A 18 2.44 -5.48 -5.12
N ILE A 19 2.81 -6.74 -5.36
CA ILE A 19 3.29 -7.19 -6.68
C ILE A 19 2.21 -7.01 -7.75
N THR A 20 0.98 -7.41 -7.43
CA THR A 20 -0.17 -7.29 -8.35
C THR A 20 -0.47 -5.83 -8.69
N SER A 21 -0.45 -4.95 -7.69
CA SER A 21 -0.64 -3.50 -7.87
C SER A 21 0.47 -2.89 -8.70
N ALA A 22 1.73 -3.28 -8.48
CA ALA A 22 2.87 -2.80 -9.26
C ALA A 22 2.74 -3.18 -10.75
N ILE A 23 2.28 -4.41 -11.04
CA ILE A 23 1.98 -4.84 -12.41
C ILE A 23 0.85 -4.01 -13.01
N GLY A 24 -0.23 -3.76 -12.26
CA GLY A 24 -1.35 -2.92 -12.70
C GLY A 24 -0.97 -1.47 -12.98
N SER A 25 -0.10 -0.88 -12.15
CA SER A 25 0.36 0.51 -12.28
C SER A 25 1.44 0.69 -13.37
N THR A 26 2.02 -0.39 -13.90
CA THR A 26 3.09 -0.32 -14.92
C THR A 26 2.52 -0.44 -16.35
N PRO A 27 2.82 0.50 -17.27
CA PRO A 27 2.27 0.48 -18.64
C PRO A 27 3.01 -0.53 -19.55
N PHE A 28 2.92 -1.82 -19.25
CA PHE A 28 3.43 -2.87 -20.12
C PHE A 28 2.68 -2.91 -21.46
N TYR A 29 3.41 -2.93 -22.57
CA TYR A 29 2.83 -2.91 -23.93
C TYR A 29 1.92 -4.12 -24.23
N PHE A 30 2.11 -5.23 -23.52
CA PHE A 30 1.38 -6.49 -23.71
C PHE A 30 0.19 -6.67 -22.77
N ILE A 31 -0.07 -5.72 -21.84
CA ILE A 31 -1.22 -5.78 -20.92
C ILE A 31 -2.16 -4.60 -21.20
N SER A 32 -3.41 -4.90 -21.56
CA SER A 32 -4.43 -3.88 -21.84
C SER A 32 -4.71 -2.98 -20.64
N SER A 33 -5.17 -1.75 -20.89
CA SER A 33 -5.52 -0.78 -19.83
C SER A 33 -6.54 -1.33 -18.85
N ASN A 34 -7.58 -2.00 -19.33
CA ASN A 34 -8.65 -2.53 -18.48
C ASN A 34 -8.13 -3.65 -17.55
N VAL A 35 -7.24 -4.51 -18.06
CA VAL A 35 -6.61 -5.54 -17.23
C VAL A 35 -5.70 -4.91 -16.19
N ARG A 36 -4.92 -3.88 -16.57
CA ARG A 36 -4.06 -3.14 -15.65
C ARG A 36 -4.84 -2.46 -14.52
N GLU A 37 -5.96 -1.82 -14.86
CA GLU A 37 -6.87 -1.21 -13.88
C GLU A 37 -7.43 -2.25 -12.91
N ASN A 38 -7.91 -3.40 -13.41
CA ASN A 38 -8.38 -4.50 -12.56
C ASN A 38 -7.28 -5.05 -11.64
N LEU A 39 -6.05 -5.23 -12.16
CA LEU A 39 -4.91 -5.66 -11.36
C LEU A 39 -4.56 -4.63 -10.27
N ASN A 40 -4.70 -3.34 -10.56
CA ASN A 40 -4.50 -2.28 -9.57
C ASN A 40 -5.54 -2.37 -8.44
N ILE A 41 -6.82 -2.55 -8.79
CA ILE A 41 -7.91 -2.74 -7.81
C ILE A 41 -7.66 -3.99 -6.96
N TYR A 42 -7.35 -5.14 -7.58
CA TYR A 42 -7.10 -6.39 -6.86
C TYR A 42 -5.87 -6.30 -5.98
N GLY A 43 -4.80 -5.68 -6.47
CA GLY A 43 -3.57 -5.48 -5.71
C GLY A 43 -3.78 -4.64 -4.46
N ASN A 44 -4.47 -3.51 -4.56
CA ASN A 44 -4.81 -2.68 -3.39
C ASN A 44 -5.78 -3.40 -2.45
N THR A 45 -6.72 -4.19 -2.97
CA THR A 45 -7.65 -4.97 -2.13
C THR A 45 -6.90 -6.01 -1.30
N LEU A 46 -5.99 -6.77 -1.92
CA LEU A 46 -5.15 -7.75 -1.23
C LEU A 46 -4.26 -7.07 -0.20
N GLN A 47 -3.64 -5.92 -0.51
CA GLN A 47 -2.86 -5.15 0.47
C GLN A 47 -3.72 -4.66 1.65
N ALA A 48 -4.92 -4.13 1.40
CA ALA A 48 -5.82 -3.70 2.47
C ALA A 48 -6.15 -4.83 3.44
N VAL A 49 -6.49 -6.01 2.90
CA VAL A 49 -6.83 -7.19 3.70
C VAL A 49 -5.60 -7.77 4.39
N GLY A 50 -4.47 -7.88 3.68
CA GLY A 50 -3.21 -8.40 4.22
C GLY A 50 -2.74 -7.59 5.42
N ASN A 51 -2.63 -6.26 5.26
CA ASN A 51 -2.20 -5.37 6.35
C ASN A 51 -3.19 -5.39 7.52
N ALA A 52 -4.50 -5.49 7.27
CA ALA A 52 -5.49 -5.60 8.34
C ALA A 52 -5.40 -6.94 9.09
N LEU A 53 -5.15 -8.04 8.38
CA LEU A 53 -4.95 -9.36 9.00
C LEU A 53 -3.66 -9.39 9.82
N GLU A 54 -2.60 -8.76 9.32
CA GLU A 54 -1.32 -8.63 10.01
C GLU A 54 -1.45 -7.86 11.32
N ALA A 55 -2.05 -6.67 11.27
CA ALA A 55 -2.34 -5.85 12.45
C ALA A 55 -3.23 -6.58 13.49
N ASP A 56 -4.24 -7.34 13.03
CA ASP A 56 -5.08 -8.12 13.95
C ASP A 56 -4.37 -9.35 14.52
N GLY A 57 -3.36 -9.87 13.83
CA GLY A 57 -2.46 -10.92 14.32
C GLY A 57 -1.49 -10.41 15.40
N GLN A 58 -1.12 -9.13 15.34
CA GLN A 58 -0.25 -8.48 16.33
C GLN A 58 -1.00 -8.25 17.64
N GLY A 59 -0.50 -8.84 18.73
CA GLY A 59 -1.19 -8.88 20.02
C GLY A 59 -1.32 -7.52 20.71
N GLU A 60 -0.19 -6.96 21.15
CA GLU A 60 -0.14 -5.66 21.81
C GLU A 60 -0.13 -4.50 20.81
N ILE A 61 -0.32 -3.27 21.30
CA ILE A 61 -0.23 -2.07 20.47
C ILE A 61 1.25 -1.77 20.22
N SER A 62 1.61 -1.70 18.94
CA SER A 62 2.94 -1.36 18.44
C SER A 62 2.81 -0.34 17.29
N LEU A 63 3.85 0.43 16.99
CA LEU A 63 3.94 1.25 15.78
C LEU A 63 3.89 0.39 14.51
N GLU A 64 4.37 -0.85 14.54
CA GLU A 64 4.16 -1.81 13.45
C GLU A 64 2.66 -2.04 13.18
N LYS A 65 1.89 -2.33 14.24
CA LYS A 65 0.44 -2.51 14.16
C LYS A 65 -0.29 -1.28 13.66
N ILE A 66 0.04 -0.13 14.23
CA ILE A 66 -0.53 1.16 13.81
C ILE A 66 -0.16 1.45 12.35
N GLY A 67 1.09 1.18 11.96
CA GLY A 67 1.57 1.32 10.59
C GLY A 67 0.74 0.48 9.63
N ASN A 68 0.53 -0.80 9.93
CA ASN A 68 -0.27 -1.72 9.15
C ASN A 68 -1.75 -1.28 9.04
N GLU A 69 -2.37 -0.78 10.11
CA GLU A 69 -3.72 -0.21 10.09
C GLU A 69 -3.81 1.05 9.20
N ILE A 70 -2.81 1.94 9.28
CA ILE A 70 -2.69 3.12 8.42
C ILE A 70 -2.54 2.69 6.96
N GLN A 71 -1.68 1.72 6.67
CA GLN A 71 -1.50 1.19 5.31
C GLN A 71 -2.79 0.58 4.77
N SER A 72 -3.53 -0.18 5.59
CA SER A 72 -4.83 -0.73 5.19
C SER A 72 -5.83 0.38 4.83
N THR A 73 -5.90 1.43 5.65
CA THR A 73 -6.75 2.61 5.40
C THR A 73 -6.35 3.34 4.10
N GLY A 74 -5.06 3.48 3.85
CA GLY A 74 -4.54 4.05 2.61
C GLY A 74 -4.96 3.24 1.38
N ASN A 75 -4.87 1.91 1.44
CA ASN A 75 -5.33 1.03 0.36
C ASN A 75 -6.84 1.17 0.10
N VAL A 76 -7.68 1.20 1.15
CA VAL A 76 -9.12 1.43 1.01
C VAL A 76 -9.41 2.78 0.36
N THR A 77 -8.61 3.80 0.66
CA THR A 77 -8.72 5.12 0.04
C THR A 77 -8.38 5.07 -1.46
N VAL A 78 -7.34 4.34 -1.85
CA VAL A 78 -7.00 4.09 -3.27
C VAL A 78 -8.16 3.37 -3.98
N ILE A 79 -8.66 2.27 -3.41
CA ILE A 79 -9.76 1.48 -3.98
C ILE A 79 -11.00 2.35 -4.18
N SER A 80 -11.30 3.23 -3.21
CA SER A 80 -12.42 4.17 -3.31
C SER A 80 -12.28 5.10 -4.52
N GLY A 81 -11.05 5.57 -4.81
CA GLY A 81 -10.75 6.37 -6.00
C GLY A 81 -10.85 5.60 -7.32
N LEU A 82 -10.60 4.29 -7.31
CA LEU A 82 -10.64 3.43 -8.50
C LEU A 82 -12.05 2.89 -8.81
N VAL A 83 -12.85 2.58 -7.80
CA VAL A 83 -14.12 1.84 -7.97
C VAL A 83 -15.34 2.77 -7.97
N ILE A 84 -15.33 3.84 -7.19
CA ILE A 84 -16.50 4.74 -7.09
C ILE A 84 -16.49 5.70 -8.27
N ASP A 85 -17.66 5.92 -8.87
CA ASP A 85 -17.81 6.83 -10.01
C ASP A 85 -17.80 8.32 -9.59
N PHE A 86 -16.63 8.78 -9.16
CA PHE A 86 -16.34 10.19 -8.96
C PHE A 86 -15.87 10.88 -10.25
N LYS A 87 -15.80 12.22 -10.22
CA LYS A 87 -15.10 13.00 -11.25
C LYS A 87 -13.62 12.60 -11.31
N ASP A 88 -13.01 12.62 -12.49
CA ASP A 88 -11.62 12.18 -12.72
C ASP A 88 -10.62 12.82 -11.74
N GLU A 89 -10.75 14.13 -11.50
CA GLU A 89 -9.89 14.84 -10.55
C GLU A 89 -10.00 14.28 -9.12
N THR A 90 -11.20 13.88 -8.70
CA THR A 90 -11.46 13.30 -7.38
C THR A 90 -10.93 11.88 -7.31
N LYS A 91 -11.11 11.08 -8.37
CA LYS A 91 -10.52 9.73 -8.49
C LYS A 91 -9.01 9.78 -8.28
N ILE A 92 -8.31 10.63 -9.05
CA ILE A 92 -6.85 10.79 -8.96
C ILE A 92 -6.42 11.31 -7.58
N LYS A 93 -7.12 12.28 -7.00
CA LYS A 93 -6.82 12.80 -5.66
C LYS A 93 -6.93 11.72 -4.57
N LEU A 94 -7.92 10.84 -4.65
CA LEU A 94 -8.07 9.74 -3.70
C LEU A 94 -6.94 8.71 -3.85
N VAL A 95 -6.54 8.38 -5.08
CA VAL A 95 -5.38 7.53 -5.34
C VAL A 95 -4.10 8.15 -4.76
N ILE A 96 -3.86 9.44 -4.99
CA ILE A 96 -2.70 10.16 -4.42
C ILE A 96 -2.74 10.13 -2.89
N ALA A 97 -3.87 10.50 -2.29
CA ALA A 97 -4.02 10.55 -0.84
C ALA A 97 -3.84 9.17 -0.20
N GLY A 98 -4.47 8.14 -0.77
CA GLY A 98 -4.33 6.77 -0.32
C GLY A 98 -2.89 6.27 -0.36
N ASN A 99 -2.17 6.54 -1.45
CA ASN A 99 -0.75 6.19 -1.57
C ASN A 99 0.13 6.95 -0.56
N TRP A 100 -0.13 8.24 -0.29
CA TRP A 100 0.59 8.96 0.76
C TRP A 100 0.31 8.41 2.17
N ILE A 101 -0.94 8.04 2.45
CA ILE A 101 -1.32 7.40 3.71
C ILE A 101 -0.58 6.06 3.87
N GLN A 102 -0.50 5.25 2.80
CA GLN A 102 0.28 4.00 2.84
C GLN A 102 1.76 4.25 3.09
N ALA A 103 2.35 5.26 2.45
CA ALA A 103 3.74 5.62 2.68
C ALA A 103 3.99 6.03 4.15
N LEU A 104 3.08 6.80 4.75
CA LEU A 104 3.13 7.13 6.17
C LEU A 104 3.03 5.88 7.06
N GLY A 105 2.12 4.97 6.74
CA GLY A 105 1.95 3.72 7.48
C GLY A 105 3.20 2.85 7.44
N GLY A 106 3.81 2.68 6.26
CA GLY A 106 5.08 1.97 6.11
C GLY A 106 6.20 2.61 6.94
N LEU A 107 6.33 3.95 6.92
CA LEU A 107 7.32 4.65 7.75
C LEU A 107 7.04 4.56 9.26
N THR A 108 5.76 4.47 9.64
CA THR A 108 5.36 4.31 11.05
C THR A 108 5.75 2.93 11.54
N ALA A 109 5.55 1.89 10.73
CA ALA A 109 5.94 0.53 11.07
C ALA A 109 7.46 0.38 11.30
N LEU A 110 8.28 1.15 10.56
CA LEU A 110 9.74 1.16 10.75
C LEU A 110 10.20 1.68 12.12
N ALA A 111 9.40 2.54 12.77
CA ALA A 111 9.86 3.28 13.93
C ALA A 111 10.09 2.37 15.15
N ASP A 112 9.28 1.32 15.32
CA ASP A 112 9.49 0.30 16.36
C ASP A 112 10.76 -0.52 16.10
N GLU A 113 10.97 -0.93 14.85
CA GLU A 113 12.08 -1.81 14.45
C GLU A 113 13.45 -1.14 14.61
N PHE A 114 13.50 0.20 14.65
CA PHE A 114 14.72 0.94 14.98
C PHE A 114 15.02 0.99 16.49
N GLU A 115 14.02 0.81 17.35
CA GLU A 115 14.21 0.79 18.80
C GLU A 115 14.70 -0.59 19.31
N ASP A 116 14.41 -1.69 18.60
CA ASP A 116 14.75 -3.06 19.03
C ASP A 116 15.69 -3.84 18.08
N ALA A 117 16.44 -3.13 17.22
CA ALA A 117 17.27 -3.59 16.08
C ALA A 117 18.38 -4.66 16.32
N SER A 118 18.27 -5.48 17.37
CA SER A 118 19.21 -6.51 17.77
C SER A 118 18.95 -7.88 17.12
N ASP A 119 17.82 -8.06 16.43
CA ASP A 119 17.47 -9.32 15.75
C ASP A 119 17.52 -9.22 14.22
N LYS A 120 17.97 -10.30 13.56
CA LYS A 120 18.21 -10.30 12.10
C LYS A 120 16.93 -10.33 11.28
N ASP A 121 15.86 -10.92 11.82
CA ASP A 121 14.57 -11.04 11.14
C ASP A 121 13.89 -9.66 11.00
N GLU A 122 14.15 -8.76 11.95
CA GLU A 122 13.70 -7.36 11.94
C GLU A 122 14.28 -6.56 10.76
N THR A 123 15.50 -6.88 10.32
CA THR A 123 16.14 -6.18 9.20
C THR A 123 15.37 -6.36 7.88
N PHE A 124 14.73 -7.51 7.67
CA PHE A 124 13.95 -7.73 6.45
C PHE A 124 12.63 -6.97 6.46
N ASN A 125 11.98 -6.86 7.62
CA ASN A 125 10.78 -6.07 7.78
C ASN A 125 11.09 -4.57 7.58
N ILE A 126 12.21 -4.07 8.15
CA ILE A 126 12.71 -2.70 7.92
C ILE A 126 12.87 -2.44 6.42
N VAL A 127 13.54 -3.33 5.71
CA VAL A 127 13.76 -3.16 4.26
C VAL A 127 12.44 -3.22 3.49
N GLY A 128 11.54 -4.14 3.84
CA GLY A 128 10.23 -4.29 3.22
C GLY A 128 9.37 -3.04 3.38
N ASN A 129 9.18 -2.59 4.61
CA ASN A 129 8.39 -1.40 4.97
C ASN A 129 8.97 -0.13 4.32
N LEU A 130 10.31 0.02 4.29
CA LEU A 130 10.96 1.13 3.61
C LEU A 130 10.73 1.11 2.10
N LEU A 131 10.90 -0.05 1.45
CA LEU A 131 10.66 -0.19 0.02
C LEU A 131 9.19 0.07 -0.34
N GLN A 132 8.26 -0.37 0.50
CA GLN A 132 6.84 -0.10 0.34
C GLN A 132 6.53 1.39 0.47
N ALA A 133 7.11 2.08 1.46
CA ALA A 133 6.97 3.52 1.62
C ALA A 133 7.50 4.29 0.41
N ILE A 134 8.65 3.89 -0.15
CA ILE A 134 9.22 4.47 -1.37
C ILE A 134 8.29 4.22 -2.57
N GLY A 135 7.83 2.98 -2.76
CA GLY A 135 6.97 2.60 -3.87
C GLY A 135 5.64 3.37 -3.87
N ASN A 136 5.00 3.47 -2.71
CA ASN A 136 3.76 4.22 -2.53
C ASN A 136 3.98 5.73 -2.74
N SER A 137 5.10 6.28 -2.28
CA SER A 137 5.48 7.67 -2.57
C SER A 137 5.63 7.93 -4.08
N LEU A 138 6.27 7.01 -4.81
CA LEU A 138 6.42 7.12 -6.27
C LEU A 138 5.08 7.04 -6.99
N GLN A 139 4.17 6.15 -6.57
CA GLN A 139 2.82 6.09 -7.12
C GLN A 139 2.03 7.38 -6.86
N ALA A 140 2.14 7.96 -5.66
CA ALA A 140 1.51 9.24 -5.34
C ALA A 140 2.06 10.39 -6.20
N ILE A 141 3.39 10.46 -6.39
CA ILE A 141 4.04 11.43 -7.28
C ILE A 141 3.57 11.25 -8.73
N GLY A 142 3.48 10.01 -9.21
CA GLY A 142 2.92 9.68 -10.53
C GLY A 142 1.50 10.24 -10.70
N GLY A 143 0.64 10.03 -9.70
CA GLY A 143 -0.72 10.60 -9.67
C GLY A 143 -0.72 12.14 -9.69
N VAL A 144 0.23 12.81 -9.01
CA VAL A 144 0.35 14.28 -9.07
C VAL A 144 0.66 14.76 -10.49
N TYR A 145 1.52 14.07 -11.23
CA TYR A 145 1.78 14.40 -12.64
C TYR A 145 0.54 14.19 -13.52
N GLU A 146 -0.21 13.11 -13.29
CA GLU A 146 -1.48 12.85 -13.96
C GLU A 146 -2.50 13.96 -13.69
N LEU A 147 -2.64 14.36 -12.42
CA LEU A 147 -3.53 15.45 -11.98
C LEU A 147 -3.20 16.78 -12.67
N LYS A 148 -1.93 17.15 -12.73
CA LYS A 148 -1.48 18.36 -13.45
C LYS A 148 -1.78 18.27 -14.94
N SER A 149 -1.60 17.08 -15.54
CA SER A 149 -1.87 16.87 -16.96
C SER A 149 -3.35 17.06 -17.30
N ILE A 150 -4.27 16.55 -16.48
CA ILE A 150 -5.72 16.73 -16.74
C ILE A 150 -6.20 18.16 -16.48
N ARG A 151 -5.48 18.93 -15.66
CA ARG A 151 -5.75 20.37 -15.40
C ARG A 151 -5.11 21.31 -16.42
N GLY A 152 -4.18 20.83 -17.24
CA GLY A 152 -3.43 21.64 -18.20
C GLY A 152 -2.30 22.48 -17.57
N GLU A 153 -1.80 22.11 -16.40
CA GLU A 153 -0.79 22.85 -15.61
C GLU A 153 0.67 22.42 -15.96
N ARG A 154 1.01 22.28 -17.24
CA ARG A 154 2.36 21.85 -17.67
C ARG A 154 3.42 22.94 -17.54
#